data_AF-A0A518K947-F1
#
_entry.id   AF-A0A518K947-F1
#
_cell.length_a   1.000
_cell.length_b   1.000
_cell.length_c   1.000
_cell.angle_alpha   90.00
_cell.angle_beta   90.00
_cell.angle_gamma   90.00
#
_symmetry.space_group_name_H-M   'P 1'
#
loop_
_entity.id
_entity.type
_entity.pdbx_description
1 polymer ?
#
loop_
_entity_poly.entity_id
_entity_poly.type
_entity_poly.pdbx_seq_one_letter_code
_entity_poly.pdbx_strand_id
1 'polypeptide(L)'
;MATKARPKWQTAEDDSTWERIKAAFANDWEQTKADFGDDSARDMGQDVDDTVKQMAGSSDAFENHEQAFRFGVAAHRMYGIEYKQWDEDLDANLSRDYGGDYETDRPYIRHAYAYKPR
;
A
#
# COMPACT_ATOMS: atom_id res chain seq x y z
N MET A 1 -4.92 -18.90 -17.97
CA MET A 1 -4.87 -17.62 -17.23
C MET A 1 -3.81 -17.79 -16.15
N ALA A 2 -2.66 -17.13 -16.29
CA ALA A 2 -1.56 -17.29 -15.34
C ALA A 2 -1.86 -16.44 -14.10
N THR A 3 -2.18 -17.08 -12.98
CA THR A 3 -2.13 -16.45 -11.67
C THR A 3 -0.67 -16.04 -11.43
N LYS A 4 -0.34 -14.77 -11.69
CA LYS A 4 1.00 -14.22 -11.50
C LYS A 4 1.34 -14.39 -10.02
N ALA A 5 2.25 -15.33 -9.76
CA ALA A 5 2.55 -15.82 -8.43
C ALA A 5 3.12 -14.69 -7.56
N ARG A 6 2.70 -14.63 -6.29
CA ARG A 6 3.30 -13.75 -5.29
C ARG A 6 4.82 -13.97 -5.26
N PRO A 7 5.63 -12.92 -5.09
CA PRO A 7 7.09 -13.09 -5.02
C PRO A 7 7.46 -14.04 -3.88
N LYS A 8 8.48 -14.89 -4.11
CA LYS A 8 8.87 -15.97 -3.17
C LYS A 8 9.25 -15.49 -1.77
N TRP A 9 9.58 -14.21 -1.64
CA TRP A 9 9.97 -13.59 -0.39
C TRP A 9 8.79 -13.14 0.47
N GLN A 10 7.56 -13.07 -0.07
CA GLN A 10 6.37 -12.69 0.68
C GLN A 10 5.87 -13.90 1.49
N THR A 11 5.95 -13.81 2.81
CA THR A 11 5.65 -14.90 3.77
C THR A 11 4.28 -14.77 4.45
N ALA A 12 3.83 -15.80 5.16
CA ALA A 12 2.58 -15.74 5.95
C ALA A 12 2.66 -14.76 7.13
N GLU A 13 3.86 -14.46 7.62
CA GLU A 13 4.09 -13.41 8.61
C GLU A 13 3.86 -12.01 8.01
N ASP A 14 4.01 -11.87 6.68
CA ASP A 14 3.61 -10.66 5.95
C ASP A 14 2.10 -10.53 5.89
N ASP A 15 1.34 -11.60 5.73
CA ASP A 15 -0.12 -11.55 5.81
C ASP A 15 -0.62 -11.07 7.18
N SER A 16 -0.10 -11.61 8.29
CA SER A 16 -0.56 -11.19 9.64
C SER A 16 -0.16 -9.76 10.00
N THR A 17 1.03 -9.33 9.58
CA THR A 17 1.50 -7.94 9.73
C THR A 17 0.68 -6.99 8.86
N TRP A 18 0.38 -7.42 7.64
CA TRP A 18 -0.44 -6.70 6.70
C TRP A 18 -1.84 -6.44 7.26
N GLU A 19 -2.52 -7.41 7.86
CA GLU A 19 -3.87 -7.19 8.41
C GLU A 19 -3.91 -6.06 9.46
N ARG A 20 -2.87 -5.94 10.29
CA ARG A 20 -2.74 -4.86 11.29
C ARG A 20 -2.47 -3.50 10.63
N ILE A 21 -1.59 -3.50 9.64
CA ILE A 21 -1.19 -2.29 8.91
C ILE A 21 -2.32 -1.82 7.98
N LYS A 22 -3.06 -2.75 7.38
CA LYS A 22 -4.26 -2.50 6.58
C LYS A 22 -5.31 -1.74 7.37
N ALA A 23 -5.56 -2.12 8.62
CA ALA A 23 -6.45 -1.37 9.49
C ALA A 23 -5.94 0.07 9.72
N ALA A 24 -4.64 0.26 9.92
CA ALA A 24 -4.06 1.60 10.07
C ALA A 24 -4.12 2.44 8.78
N PHE A 25 -3.87 1.85 7.62
CA PHE A 25 -4.03 2.54 6.33
C PHE A 25 -5.48 2.87 6.02
N ALA A 26 -6.40 1.97 6.33
CA ALA A 26 -7.84 2.19 6.20
C ALA A 26 -8.30 3.39 7.06
N ASN A 27 -7.79 3.49 8.29
CA ASN A 27 -7.99 4.65 9.16
C ASN A 27 -7.46 5.95 8.55
N ASP A 28 -6.24 5.89 8.01
CA ASP A 28 -5.49 7.06 7.53
C ASP A 28 -5.74 7.38 6.05
N TRP A 29 -6.66 6.66 5.40
CA TRP A 29 -6.83 6.69 3.95
C TRP A 29 -7.25 8.07 3.43
N GLU A 30 -8.05 8.81 4.19
CA GLU A 30 -8.39 10.21 3.85
C GLU A 30 -7.16 11.14 3.89
N GLN A 31 -6.30 10.98 4.91
CA GLN A 31 -5.06 11.74 5.00
C GLN A 31 -4.10 11.36 3.87
N THR A 32 -4.00 10.05 3.58
CA THR A 32 -3.21 9.53 2.47
C THR A 32 -3.66 10.12 1.13
N LYS A 33 -4.98 10.23 0.88
CA LYS A 33 -5.53 10.90 -0.31
C LYS A 33 -5.16 12.38 -0.40
N ALA A 34 -5.22 13.09 0.73
CA ALA A 34 -4.81 14.48 0.79
C ALA A 34 -3.31 14.65 0.48
N ASP A 35 -2.45 13.73 0.94
CA ASP A 35 -1.02 13.67 0.58
C ASP A 35 -0.79 13.42 -0.93
N PHE A 36 -1.75 12.81 -1.62
CA PHE A 36 -1.72 12.58 -3.07
C PHE A 36 -2.46 13.66 -3.90
N GLY A 37 -3.02 14.68 -3.25
CA GLY A 37 -3.63 15.84 -3.92
C GLY A 37 -5.10 15.67 -4.33
N ASP A 38 -5.83 14.73 -3.72
CA ASP A 38 -7.25 14.53 -3.99
C ASP A 38 -8.11 15.45 -3.07
N ASP A 39 -8.62 16.55 -3.63
CA ASP A 39 -9.39 17.61 -2.94
C ASP A 39 -10.80 17.16 -2.44
N SER A 40 -11.15 15.89 -2.64
CA SER A 40 -12.44 15.30 -2.20
C SER A 40 -12.49 14.91 -0.72
N ALA A 41 -11.41 15.11 0.04
CA ALA A 41 -11.35 14.91 1.48
C ALA A 41 -12.14 15.99 2.25
N ARG A 42 -13.46 15.86 2.29
CA ARG A 42 -14.30 16.66 3.21
C ARG A 42 -15.09 15.74 4.13
N ASP A 43 -14.58 15.67 5.36
CA ASP A 43 -15.30 15.35 6.61
C ASP A 43 -15.88 13.93 6.70
N MET A 44 -15.04 12.93 7.01
CA MET A 44 -15.49 11.64 7.53
C MET A 44 -14.79 11.29 8.85
N GLY A 45 -15.02 12.15 9.84
CA GLY A 45 -14.76 11.81 11.23
C GLY A 45 -15.77 10.79 11.75
N GLN A 46 -15.27 9.60 12.11
CA GLN A 46 -15.90 8.53 12.91
C GLN A 46 -16.66 7.44 12.13
N ASP A 47 -15.91 6.58 11.43
CA ASP A 47 -15.86 5.12 11.69
C ASP A 47 -14.92 4.47 10.65
N VAL A 48 -13.89 3.78 11.15
CA VAL A 48 -12.80 3.16 10.35
C VAL A 48 -13.33 2.09 9.40
N ASP A 49 -14.30 1.32 9.90
CA ASP A 49 -14.96 0.23 9.15
C ASP A 49 -15.90 0.79 8.08
N ASP A 50 -16.51 1.96 8.36
CA ASP A 50 -17.43 2.65 7.46
C ASP A 50 -16.66 3.37 6.34
N THR A 51 -15.47 3.89 6.58
CA THR A 51 -14.67 4.60 5.55
C THR A 51 -14.22 3.66 4.42
N VAL A 52 -13.76 2.45 4.75
CA VAL A 52 -13.43 1.43 3.74
C VAL A 52 -14.69 0.96 3.01
N LYS A 53 -15.81 0.75 3.73
CA LYS A 53 -17.10 0.36 3.14
C LYS A 53 -17.75 1.43 2.28
N GLN A 54 -17.58 2.71 2.61
CA GLN A 54 -18.16 3.83 1.85
C GLN A 54 -17.33 4.15 0.60
N MET A 55 -16.03 3.83 0.61
CA MET A 55 -15.20 3.92 -0.59
C MET A 55 -15.20 2.65 -1.45
N ALA A 56 -15.63 1.51 -0.91
CA ALA A 56 -15.78 0.26 -1.65
C ALA A 56 -16.69 0.47 -2.88
N GLY A 57 -16.10 0.39 -4.08
CA GLY A 57 -16.79 0.58 -5.36
C GLY A 57 -16.53 1.92 -6.07
N SER A 58 -15.78 2.85 -5.48
CA SER A 58 -15.24 4.01 -6.20
C SER A 58 -13.95 3.64 -6.95
N SER A 59 -13.61 4.35 -8.02
CA SER A 59 -12.32 4.17 -8.73
C SER A 59 -11.12 4.42 -7.82
N ASP A 60 -11.30 5.23 -6.77
CA ASP A 60 -10.29 5.59 -5.76
C ASP A 60 -10.54 4.89 -4.41
N ALA A 61 -11.12 3.68 -4.45
CA ALA A 61 -11.28 2.84 -3.28
C ALA A 61 -9.91 2.37 -2.75
N PHE A 62 -9.77 2.27 -1.42
CA PHE A 62 -8.60 1.64 -0.81
C PHE A 62 -8.34 0.24 -1.38
N GLU A 63 -9.40 -0.53 -1.64
CA GLU A 63 -9.34 -1.88 -2.22
C GLU A 63 -8.65 -1.93 -3.59
N ASN A 64 -8.76 -0.87 -4.40
CA ASN A 64 -8.10 -0.81 -5.71
C ASN A 64 -6.58 -0.63 -5.58
N HIS A 65 -6.12 0.00 -4.49
CA HIS A 65 -4.70 0.23 -4.21
C HIS A 65 -4.15 -0.71 -3.13
N GLU A 66 -4.98 -1.58 -2.56
CA GLU A 66 -4.61 -2.48 -1.47
C GLU A 66 -3.39 -3.33 -1.84
N GLN A 67 -3.34 -3.81 -3.08
CA GLN A 67 -2.21 -4.57 -3.61
C GLN A 67 -0.91 -3.75 -3.56
N ALA A 68 -0.96 -2.46 -3.89
CA ALA A 68 0.18 -1.54 -3.89
C ALA A 68 0.69 -1.31 -2.47
N PHE A 69 -0.21 -1.01 -1.53
CA PHE A 69 0.14 -0.84 -0.11
C PHE A 69 0.73 -2.10 0.50
N ARG A 70 0.08 -3.24 0.26
CA ARG A 70 0.55 -4.54 0.74
C ARG A 70 1.94 -4.86 0.21
N PHE A 71 2.18 -4.58 -1.06
CA PHE A 71 3.48 -4.81 -1.69
C PHE A 71 4.56 -3.88 -1.10
N GLY A 72 4.28 -2.59 -0.90
CA GLY A 72 5.23 -1.64 -0.31
C GLY A 72 5.61 -1.97 1.13
N VAL A 73 4.64 -2.37 1.96
CA VAL A 73 4.90 -2.84 3.34
C VAL A 73 5.79 -4.08 3.34
N ALA A 74 5.47 -5.06 2.49
CA ALA A 74 6.25 -6.28 2.39
C ALA A 74 7.67 -5.98 1.86
N ALA A 75 7.81 -5.04 0.92
CA ALA A 75 9.10 -4.55 0.45
C ALA A 75 9.89 -3.87 1.58
N HIS A 76 9.28 -3.05 2.43
CA HIS A 76 9.97 -2.43 3.58
C HIS A 76 10.54 -3.48 4.53
N ARG A 77 9.81 -4.57 4.79
CA ARG A 77 10.29 -5.63 5.68
C ARG A 77 11.47 -6.39 5.09
N MET A 78 11.44 -6.64 3.78
CA MET A 78 12.51 -7.36 3.08
C MET A 78 13.76 -6.51 2.87
N TYR A 79 13.56 -5.28 2.37
CA TYR A 79 14.62 -4.43 1.86
C TYR A 79 14.97 -3.29 2.80
N GLY A 80 14.13 -2.91 3.77
CA GLY A 80 14.32 -1.74 4.63
C GLY A 80 15.55 -1.76 5.54
N ILE A 81 16.17 -2.93 5.73
CA ILE A 81 17.47 -3.06 6.42
C ILE A 81 18.60 -2.57 5.50
N GLU A 82 18.58 -2.97 4.23
CA GLU A 82 19.59 -2.63 3.23
C GLU A 82 19.33 -1.23 2.62
N TYR A 83 18.08 -0.96 2.29
CA TYR A 83 17.59 0.26 1.68
C TYR A 83 16.77 1.08 2.68
N LYS A 84 17.47 1.84 3.53
CA LYS A 84 16.84 2.69 4.57
C LYS A 84 15.92 3.77 4.02
N GLN A 85 16.07 4.10 2.75
CA GLN A 85 15.27 5.07 2.01
C GLN A 85 15.01 4.51 0.61
N TRP A 86 14.01 5.07 -0.06
CA TRP A 86 13.72 4.72 -1.45
C TRP A 86 14.80 5.27 -2.39
N ASP A 87 15.42 4.40 -3.18
CA ASP A 87 16.43 4.72 -4.20
C ASP A 87 16.09 4.06 -5.55
N GLU A 88 16.88 4.37 -6.57
CA GLU A 88 16.64 3.92 -7.95
C GLU A 88 16.85 2.41 -8.16
N ASP A 89 17.77 1.78 -7.41
CA ASP A 89 18.01 0.33 -7.51
C ASP A 89 16.86 -0.45 -6.86
N LEU A 90 16.37 0.02 -5.70
CA LEU A 90 15.15 -0.53 -5.08
C LEU A 90 13.94 -0.37 -6.01
N ASP A 91 13.73 0.83 -6.57
CA ASP A 91 12.63 1.13 -7.50
C ASP A 91 12.63 0.17 -8.71
N ALA A 92 13.80 0.01 -9.34
CA ALA A 92 13.98 -0.87 -10.49
C ALA A 92 13.69 -2.35 -10.13
N ASN A 93 14.11 -2.81 -8.95
CA ASN A 93 13.83 -4.17 -8.51
C ASN A 93 12.34 -4.38 -8.21
N LEU A 94 11.70 -3.44 -7.51
CA LEU A 94 10.28 -3.52 -7.18
C LEU A 94 9.40 -3.48 -8.43
N SER A 95 9.77 -2.69 -9.44
CA SER A 95 9.05 -2.64 -10.73
C SER A 95 8.98 -4.00 -11.44
N ARG A 96 10.01 -4.83 -11.28
CA ARG A 96 10.11 -6.16 -11.90
C ARG A 96 9.31 -7.21 -11.16
N ASP A 97 9.26 -7.11 -9.83
CA ASP A 97 8.53 -8.03 -8.96
C ASP A 97 7.02 -7.71 -8.91
N TYR A 98 6.61 -6.48 -9.22
CA TYR A 98 5.23 -6.08 -9.08
C TYR A 98 4.30 -6.77 -10.09
N GLY A 99 3.15 -7.20 -9.56
CA GLY A 99 2.17 -7.98 -10.31
C GLY A 99 1.27 -7.15 -11.22
N GLY A 100 1.00 -5.90 -10.83
CA GLY A 100 0.04 -4.99 -11.46
C GLY A 100 0.70 -3.85 -12.25
N ASP A 101 -0.03 -2.74 -12.38
CA ASP A 101 0.44 -1.54 -13.06
C ASP A 101 1.39 -0.76 -12.13
N TYR A 102 2.68 -1.06 -12.22
CA TYR A 102 3.67 -0.48 -11.32
C TYR A 102 3.74 1.04 -11.45
N GLU A 103 3.60 1.60 -12.65
CA GLU A 103 3.72 3.05 -12.86
C GLU A 103 2.60 3.82 -12.13
N THR A 104 1.38 3.30 -12.19
CA THR A 104 0.22 3.84 -11.48
C THR A 104 0.33 3.63 -9.96
N ASP A 105 0.79 2.45 -9.54
CA ASP A 105 0.81 2.07 -8.13
C ASP A 105 2.06 2.51 -7.37
N ARG A 106 3.13 2.87 -8.08
CA ARG A 106 4.42 3.34 -7.53
C ARG A 106 4.29 4.37 -6.40
N PRO A 107 3.50 5.46 -6.51
CA PRO A 107 3.34 6.42 -5.43
C PRO A 107 2.81 5.77 -4.13
N TYR A 108 1.83 4.86 -4.24
CA TYR A 108 1.26 4.14 -3.11
C TYR A 108 2.25 3.12 -2.54
N ILE A 109 2.96 2.38 -3.40
CA ILE A 109 4.03 1.44 -2.99
C ILE A 109 5.12 2.19 -2.21
N ARG A 110 5.54 3.36 -2.69
CA ARG A 110 6.57 4.19 -2.05
C ARG A 110 6.11 4.73 -0.71
N HIS A 111 4.88 5.22 -0.62
CA HIS A 111 4.30 5.68 0.64
C HIS A 111 4.25 4.52 1.65
N ALA A 112 3.75 3.36 1.24
CA ALA A 112 3.70 2.17 2.07
C ALA A 112 5.08 1.65 2.50
N TYR A 113 6.09 1.79 1.64
CA TYR A 113 7.47 1.45 1.96
C TYR A 113 8.08 2.36 3.03
N ALA A 114 7.70 3.64 3.04
CA ALA A 114 8.18 4.59 4.05
C ALA A 114 7.39 4.51 5.36
N TYR A 115 6.23 3.84 5.36
CA TYR A 115 5.35 3.74 6.51
C TYR A 115 5.99 2.98 7.65
N LYS A 116 6.09 3.64 8.81
CA LYS A 116 6.56 3.04 10.05
C LYS A 116 5.39 2.94 11.01
N PRO A 117 4.89 1.73 11.32
CA PRO A 117 3.92 1.58 12.38
C PRO A 117 4.54 2.13 13.68
N ARG A 118 3.81 3.04 14.35
CA ARG A 118 4.21 3.60 15.65
C ARG A 118 4.19 2.55 16.75
#